data_AF-A0A5J5S543-F1
#
_entry.id   AF-A0A5J5S543-F1
#
_cell.length_a   1.000
_cell.length_b   1.000
_cell.length_c   1.000
_cell.angle_alpha   90.00
_cell.angle_beta   90.00
_cell.angle_gamma   90.00
#
_symmetry.space_group_name_H-M   'P 1'
#
loop_
_entity.id
_entity.type
_entity.pdbx_description
1 polymer ?
#
loop_
_entity_poly.entity_id
_entity_poly.type
_entity_poly.pdbx_seq_one_letter_code
_entity_poly.pdbx_strand_id
1 'polypeptide(L)'
;MKINPTTSIPGVSTLEKENLGRISQIIGPVLDVAFPPSKMPNIYNALVVKGRDTAGQQINVTCEVHQLLRNNRVRAVAMSATDGLTRGMEPVDNLGPVYTRTTSPIHKSAPAFIQLDTKLPIFETGIKVVDLLAPYRRGGKIRLFGGAGVGKTILIMELINNIAKAHGGVSVFGGVGERTREGNDLYMEMKESGIINEQSLAESKVALVYGQMNEPPGAQRITSTKEGSITSIQAVYVPADDLTDPAPATTFAHLDATTVLSRGLAAKGIYPAVDPLDSMSTMLQPRIVGEEHYETAQRVKQTLQRYKELQDIIAILGLDELSEEDCLTVARARKIERFLSQPFFVAEVFTGSPGKYVEVKEIILSTNSGQIGVLPNHAPIAIAVDIGILRIRLNDQWLTMALMGGFARIGNNEITILVNDAEKGSDIDPQEAQQALEIAEANLRKAEGKRQTIEVNLALKRARTRVEAINAIS
;
A
#
# COMPACT_ATOMS: atom_id res chain seq x y z
N MET A 1 -50.34 6.55 41.16
CA MET A 1 -49.50 7.63 41.73
C MET A 1 -48.09 7.41 41.20
N LYS A 2 -47.53 8.39 40.48
CA LYS A 2 -46.23 8.28 39.77
C LYS A 2 -45.09 8.08 40.76
N ILE A 3 -44.17 7.15 40.48
CA ILE A 3 -42.94 6.96 41.24
C ILE A 3 -41.77 7.18 40.28
N ASN A 4 -41.14 8.35 40.37
CA ASN A 4 -39.83 8.61 39.79
C ASN A 4 -38.75 8.25 40.83
N PRO A 5 -37.76 7.40 40.51
CA PRO A 5 -36.50 7.40 41.21
C PRO A 5 -35.48 8.20 40.39
N THR A 6 -35.12 9.38 40.89
CA THR A 6 -33.91 10.11 40.52
C THR A 6 -32.68 9.28 40.90
N THR A 7 -31.98 8.73 39.91
CA THR A 7 -30.64 8.16 40.08
C THR A 7 -29.60 9.26 39.90
N SER A 8 -29.12 9.78 41.03
CA SER A 8 -27.93 10.61 41.13
C SER A 8 -26.68 9.81 40.73
N ILE A 9 -25.90 10.38 39.83
CA ILE A 9 -24.57 9.89 39.39
C ILE A 9 -23.62 9.87 40.60
N PRO A 10 -22.79 8.83 40.81
CA PRO A 10 -21.90 8.76 41.96
C PRO A 10 -20.78 9.81 41.88
N GLY A 11 -20.46 10.39 43.04
CA GLY A 11 -19.58 11.53 43.24
C GLY A 11 -18.27 11.54 42.48
N VAL A 12 -18.06 12.65 41.76
CA VAL A 12 -16.73 13.19 41.48
C VAL A 12 -16.13 13.60 42.83
N SER A 13 -15.18 12.83 43.31
CA SER A 13 -14.35 13.15 44.47
C SER A 13 -13.66 14.50 44.27
N THR A 14 -13.95 15.46 45.15
CA THR A 14 -13.29 16.76 45.28
C THR A 14 -11.85 16.64 45.81
N LEU A 15 -10.95 17.48 45.25
CA LEU A 15 -9.63 17.92 45.74
C LEU A 15 -8.36 17.13 45.31
N GLU A 16 -8.01 17.17 44.01
CA GLU A 16 -6.59 17.23 43.62
C GLU A 16 -6.15 18.69 43.59
N LYS A 17 -5.30 19.11 44.54
CA LYS A 17 -4.61 20.41 44.46
C LYS A 17 -3.84 20.46 43.14
N GLU A 18 -4.18 21.41 42.26
CA GLU A 18 -3.40 21.70 41.05
C GLU A 18 -1.90 21.66 41.40
N ASN A 19 -1.13 20.78 40.76
CA ASN A 19 0.32 20.70 40.92
C ASN A 19 0.95 21.92 40.23
N LEU A 20 0.86 23.08 40.89
CA LEU A 20 1.32 24.36 40.38
C LEU A 20 2.85 24.41 40.41
N GLY A 21 3.45 24.44 39.21
CA GLY A 21 4.87 24.72 39.00
C GLY A 21 5.12 26.20 38.67
N ARG A 22 6.34 26.68 38.90
CA ARG A 22 6.77 28.04 38.56
C ARG A 22 7.83 28.00 37.47
N ILE A 23 7.64 28.77 36.40
CA ILE A 23 8.64 28.91 35.34
C ILE A 23 9.89 29.55 35.94
N SER A 24 11.03 28.88 35.76
CA SER A 24 12.34 29.33 36.22
C SER A 24 13.17 29.95 35.09
N GLN A 25 13.02 29.45 33.86
CA GLN A 25 13.74 29.95 32.69
C GLN A 25 12.94 29.67 31.41
N ILE A 26 13.07 30.55 30.41
CA ILE A 26 12.53 30.38 29.06
C ILE A 26 13.68 30.62 28.06
N ILE A 27 13.90 29.66 27.15
CA ILE A 27 14.91 29.75 26.08
C ILE A 27 14.23 29.30 24.78
N GLY A 28 13.77 30.26 23.97
CA GLY A 28 13.00 29.95 22.76
C GLY A 28 11.74 29.11 23.09
N PRO A 29 11.52 27.95 22.47
CA PRO A 29 10.39 27.07 22.77
C PRO A 29 10.58 26.20 24.02
N VAL A 30 11.73 26.28 24.70
CA VAL A 30 12.07 25.44 25.85
C VAL A 30 11.84 26.19 27.16
N LEU A 31 11.14 25.57 28.11
CA LEU A 31 10.83 26.10 29.42
C LEU A 31 11.37 25.20 30.52
N ASP A 32 12.09 25.77 31.48
CA ASP A 32 12.46 25.07 32.70
C ASP A 32 11.47 25.45 33.81
N VAL A 33 10.70 24.49 34.32
CA VAL A 33 9.64 24.69 35.33
C VAL A 33 10.03 24.02 36.65
N ALA A 34 10.04 24.79 37.74
CA ALA A 34 10.30 24.31 39.08
C ALA A 34 9.01 23.87 39.77
N PHE A 35 9.03 22.71 40.40
CA PHE A 35 7.92 22.15 41.17
C PHE A 35 8.29 22.02 42.64
N PRO A 36 7.31 22.03 43.55
CA PRO A 36 7.54 21.63 44.93
C PRO A 36 8.08 20.19 45.01
N PRO A 37 8.85 19.86 46.07
CA PRO A 37 9.31 18.48 46.30
C PRO A 37 8.15 17.49 46.25
N SER A 38 8.38 16.33 45.62
CA SER A 38 7.38 15.25 45.45
C SER A 38 6.18 15.57 44.55
N LYS A 39 6.17 16.72 43.85
CA LYS A 39 5.15 17.10 42.86
C LYS A 39 5.69 17.23 41.44
N MET A 40 6.87 16.67 41.17
CA MET A 40 7.44 16.70 39.83
C MET A 40 6.62 15.84 38.86
N PRO A 41 6.22 16.39 37.71
CA PRO A 41 5.59 15.63 36.64
C PRO A 41 6.58 14.64 36.02
N ASN A 42 6.08 13.55 35.46
CA ASN A 42 6.90 12.59 34.73
C ASN A 42 7.29 13.14 33.35
N ILE A 43 8.31 12.53 32.74
CA ILE A 43 8.63 12.73 31.33
C ILE A 43 7.39 12.34 30.50
N TYR A 44 7.10 13.14 29.46
CA TYR A 44 5.93 13.08 28.58
C TYR A 44 4.59 13.50 29.18
N ASN A 45 4.58 14.04 30.40
CA ASN A 45 3.37 14.69 30.93
C ASN A 45 3.16 16.06 30.26
N ALA A 46 1.91 16.37 29.95
CA ALA A 46 1.51 17.71 29.51
C ALA A 46 1.46 18.69 30.69
N LEU A 47 1.99 19.89 30.47
CA LEU A 47 1.92 21.04 31.35
C LEU A 47 1.13 22.14 30.65
N VAL A 48 0.12 22.68 31.32
CA VAL A 48 -0.64 23.83 30.79
C VAL A 48 -0.15 25.09 31.49
N VAL A 49 0.60 25.91 30.75
CA VAL A 49 1.04 27.22 31.19
C VAL A 49 -0.07 28.22 30.91
N LYS A 50 -0.64 28.79 31.98
CA LYS A 50 -1.66 29.85 31.92
C LYS A 50 -1.01 31.18 32.29
N GLY A 51 -1.20 32.21 31.48
CA GLY A 51 -0.64 33.54 31.70
C GLY A 51 -1.45 34.65 31.06
N ARG A 52 -0.93 35.88 31.14
CA ARG A 52 -1.41 37.03 30.37
C ARG A 52 -0.21 37.68 29.68
N ASP A 53 -0.40 38.12 28.44
CA ASP A 53 0.61 38.92 27.73
C ASP A 53 0.63 40.37 28.26
N THR A 54 1.51 41.19 27.69
CA THR A 54 1.60 42.63 28.00
C THR A 54 0.37 43.44 27.59
N ALA A 55 -0.48 42.89 26.70
CA ALA A 55 -1.77 43.47 26.28
C ALA A 55 -2.96 42.97 27.12
N GLY A 56 -2.72 42.11 28.12
CA GLY A 56 -3.76 41.53 28.99
C GLY A 56 -4.51 40.33 28.39
N GLN A 57 -4.12 39.85 27.20
CA GLN A 57 -4.71 38.68 26.56
C GLN A 57 -4.27 37.40 27.27
N GLN A 58 -5.22 36.48 27.51
CA GLN A 58 -4.93 35.22 28.19
C GLN A 58 -4.13 34.28 27.29
N ILE A 59 -2.91 33.97 27.70
CA ILE A 59 -2.05 32.98 27.08
C ILE A 59 -2.33 31.61 27.72
N ASN A 60 -2.60 30.61 26.89
CA ASN A 60 -2.63 29.19 27.27
C ASN A 60 -1.65 28.44 26.36
N VAL A 61 -0.55 27.94 26.91
CA VAL A 61 0.42 27.12 26.17
C VAL A 61 0.46 25.73 26.77
N THR A 62 0.27 24.72 25.93
CA THR A 62 0.55 23.34 26.30
C THR A 62 2.03 23.06 26.04
N CYS A 63 2.73 22.59 27.06
CA CYS A 63 4.12 22.15 27.00
C CYS A 63 4.20 20.67 27.35
N GLU A 64 5.17 19.96 26.80
CA GLU A 64 5.45 18.57 27.13
C GLU A 64 6.77 18.45 27.90
N VAL A 65 6.81 17.67 28.98
CA VAL A 65 8.05 17.46 29.75
C VAL A 65 8.99 16.50 29.01
N HIS A 66 10.21 16.93 28.68
CA HIS A 66 11.22 16.07 28.02
C HIS A 66 12.35 15.63 28.94
N GLN A 67 12.67 16.39 30.00
CA GLN A 67 13.79 16.07 30.88
C GLN A 67 13.51 16.43 32.33
N LEU A 68 13.97 15.60 33.26
CA LEU A 68 14.05 15.93 34.68
C LEU A 68 15.40 16.57 34.98
N LEU A 69 15.39 17.76 35.55
CA LEU A 69 16.58 18.52 35.94
C LEU A 69 16.79 18.42 37.46
N ARG A 70 17.98 18.83 37.92
CA ARG A 70 18.26 18.95 39.36
C ARG A 70 17.41 20.06 39.99
N ASN A 71 17.26 20.01 41.32
CA ASN A 71 16.51 20.99 42.12
C ASN A 71 15.00 21.06 41.84
N ASN A 72 14.36 19.90 41.66
CA ASN A 72 12.92 19.76 41.39
C ASN A 72 12.46 20.56 40.16
N ARG A 73 13.27 20.59 39.11
CA ARG A 73 12.95 21.27 37.85
C ARG A 73 12.73 20.24 36.77
N VAL A 74 11.89 20.61 35.80
CA VAL A 74 11.72 19.86 34.57
C VAL A 74 11.95 20.77 33.39
N ARG A 75 12.49 20.23 32.31
CA ARG A 75 12.56 20.88 31.02
C ARG A 75 11.39 20.43 30.18
N ALA A 76 10.60 21.39 29.73
CA ALA A 76 9.44 21.17 28.87
C ALA A 76 9.59 21.94 27.56
N VAL A 77 8.99 21.42 26.49
CA VAL A 77 8.96 22.07 25.17
C VAL A 77 7.54 22.55 24.91
N ALA A 78 7.38 23.81 24.51
CA ALA A 78 6.10 24.38 24.12
C ALA A 78 5.64 23.81 22.78
N MET A 79 4.37 23.39 22.71
CA MET A 79 3.77 22.85 21.49
C MET A 79 3.17 23.94 20.59
N SER A 80 3.28 25.22 20.96
CA SER A 80 2.75 26.34 20.18
C SER A 80 3.58 27.60 20.38
N ALA A 81 3.80 28.36 19.30
CA ALA A 81 4.17 29.77 19.38
C ALA A 81 2.88 30.56 19.70
N THR A 82 2.94 31.47 20.68
CA THR A 82 1.79 32.25 21.13
C THR A 82 1.57 33.53 20.34
N ASP A 83 2.51 33.90 19.47
CA ASP A 83 2.46 35.15 18.73
C ASP A 83 1.32 35.09 17.70
N GLY A 84 0.28 35.88 17.94
CA GLY A 84 -0.83 36.10 17.01
C GLY A 84 -2.08 35.24 17.23
N LEU A 85 -2.11 34.33 18.21
CA LEU A 85 -3.31 33.52 18.50
C LEU A 85 -4.28 34.30 19.42
N THR A 86 -5.48 34.61 18.93
CA THR A 86 -6.52 35.27 19.71
C THR A 86 -7.59 34.29 20.18
N ARG A 87 -8.14 34.51 21.39
CA ARG A 87 -9.32 33.77 21.86
C ARG A 87 -10.49 33.98 20.90
N GLY A 88 -11.11 32.87 20.46
CA GLY A 88 -12.22 32.90 19.51
C GLY A 88 -11.81 32.76 18.05
N MET A 89 -10.55 32.43 17.75
CA MET A 89 -10.19 31.97 16.41
C MET A 89 -11.02 30.74 16.03
N GLU A 90 -11.68 30.83 14.87
CA GLU A 90 -12.47 29.75 14.31
C GLU A 90 -11.55 28.67 13.70
N PRO A 91 -11.91 27.38 13.79
CA PRO A 91 -11.14 26.33 13.14
C PRO A 91 -11.09 26.59 11.64
N VAL A 92 -9.99 26.20 10.99
CA VAL A 92 -9.75 26.48 9.56
C VAL A 92 -10.87 25.92 8.66
N ASP A 93 -11.55 24.88 9.10
CA ASP A 93 -12.68 24.26 8.39
C ASP A 93 -14.05 24.86 8.75
N ASN A 94 -14.14 25.73 9.77
CA ASN A 94 -15.37 26.30 10.33
C ASN A 94 -16.41 25.25 10.80
N LEU A 95 -16.01 24.00 11.04
CA LEU A 95 -16.92 22.90 11.40
C LEU A 95 -17.19 22.80 12.91
N GLY A 96 -16.64 23.71 13.70
CA GLY A 96 -16.82 23.74 15.15
C GLY A 96 -16.02 22.65 15.88
N PRO A 97 -16.32 22.40 17.17
CA PRO A 97 -15.54 21.48 18.00
C PRO A 97 -15.77 20.01 17.65
N VAL A 98 -14.71 19.20 17.69
CA VAL A 98 -14.78 17.74 17.48
C VAL A 98 -15.43 17.07 18.70
N TYR A 99 -16.53 16.35 18.48
CA TYR A 99 -17.19 15.57 19.52
C TYR A 99 -16.51 14.20 19.71
N THR A 100 -15.99 13.95 20.92
CA THR A 100 -15.31 12.69 21.26
C THR A 100 -16.01 11.97 22.41
N ARG A 101 -16.18 10.64 22.30
CA ARG A 101 -16.67 9.80 23.41
C ARG A 101 -15.56 9.39 24.37
N THR A 102 -14.34 9.27 23.86
CA THR A 102 -13.16 8.78 24.59
C THR A 102 -11.91 9.53 24.15
N THR A 103 -10.95 9.64 25.06
CA THR A 103 -9.65 10.26 24.83
C THR A 103 -8.55 9.28 25.17
N SER A 104 -7.46 9.26 24.39
CA SER A 104 -6.30 8.39 24.60
C SER A 104 -5.02 9.23 24.68
N PRO A 105 -4.04 8.86 25.52
CA PRO A 105 -2.74 9.53 25.55
C PRO A 105 -1.94 9.24 24.26
N ILE A 106 -1.19 10.23 23.78
CA ILE A 106 -0.33 10.11 22.60
C ILE A 106 0.94 9.28 22.88
N HIS A 107 1.41 9.23 24.14
CA HIS A 107 2.49 8.34 24.56
C HIS A 107 1.93 7.04 25.11
N LYS A 108 2.18 5.95 24.38
CA LYS A 108 1.85 4.57 24.77
C LYS A 108 3.09 3.67 24.60
N SER A 109 3.19 2.61 25.40
CA SER A 109 4.20 1.59 25.15
C SER A 109 3.93 0.89 23.81
N ALA A 110 4.96 0.39 23.15
CA ALA A 110 4.77 -0.51 22.01
C ALA A 110 4.02 -1.78 22.45
N PRO A 111 3.30 -2.46 21.53
CA PRO A 111 2.67 -3.74 21.83
C PRO A 111 3.69 -4.76 22.37
N ALA A 112 3.27 -5.56 23.35
CA ALA A 112 4.13 -6.61 23.91
C ALA A 112 4.34 -7.74 22.89
N PHE A 113 5.47 -8.46 23.00
CA PHE A 113 5.81 -9.56 22.08
C PHE A 113 4.69 -10.60 21.92
N ILE A 114 3.99 -10.95 23.00
CA ILE A 114 2.88 -11.91 23.01
C ILE A 114 1.62 -11.45 22.25
N GLN A 115 1.52 -10.14 21.97
CA GLN A 115 0.41 -9.53 21.25
C GLN A 115 0.66 -9.45 19.75
N LEU A 116 1.91 -9.63 19.32
CA LEU A 116 2.30 -9.55 17.90
C LEU A 116 1.72 -10.73 17.13
N ASP A 117 1.31 -10.45 15.90
CA ASP A 117 0.94 -11.50 14.94
C ASP A 117 2.21 -12.12 14.33
N THR A 118 2.20 -13.44 14.18
CA THR A 118 3.28 -14.21 13.55
C THR A 118 3.07 -14.41 12.06
N LYS A 119 1.85 -14.17 11.56
CA LYS A 119 1.56 -14.25 10.13
C LYS A 119 2.16 -13.06 9.39
N LEU A 120 2.57 -13.30 8.15
CA LEU A 120 3.05 -12.28 7.21
C LEU A 120 2.00 -12.07 6.10
N PRO A 121 0.82 -11.49 6.40
CA PRO A 121 -0.17 -11.21 5.36
C PRO A 121 0.32 -10.11 4.41
N ILE A 122 0.12 -10.36 3.12
CA ILE A 122 0.29 -9.34 2.07
C ILE A 122 -0.85 -8.32 2.22
N PHE A 123 -0.53 -7.07 1.88
CA PHE A 123 -1.47 -5.97 1.81
C PHE A 123 -1.70 -5.63 0.34
N GLU A 124 -2.82 -6.09 -0.19
CA GLU A 124 -3.22 -5.84 -1.58
C GLU A 124 -3.62 -4.38 -1.75
N THR A 125 -2.83 -3.66 -2.54
CA THR A 125 -3.00 -2.21 -2.76
C THR A 125 -3.93 -1.89 -3.93
N GLY A 126 -4.12 -2.85 -4.84
CA GLY A 126 -4.82 -2.63 -6.11
C GLY A 126 -3.99 -1.83 -7.11
N ILE A 127 -2.69 -1.66 -6.86
CA ILE A 127 -1.76 -0.90 -7.71
C ILE A 127 -0.77 -1.90 -8.30
N LYS A 128 -0.87 -2.16 -9.61
CA LYS A 128 -0.14 -3.24 -10.30
C LYS A 128 1.37 -3.28 -9.99
N VAL A 129 2.03 -2.13 -10.09
CA VAL A 129 3.49 -2.03 -9.90
C VAL A 129 3.91 -2.32 -8.46
N VAL A 130 3.09 -1.92 -7.49
CA VAL A 130 3.34 -2.17 -6.07
C VAL A 130 3.09 -3.65 -5.77
N ASP A 131 1.91 -4.16 -6.11
CA ASP A 131 1.52 -5.53 -5.78
C ASP A 131 2.44 -6.57 -6.46
N LEU A 132 2.90 -6.32 -7.69
CA LEU A 132 3.80 -7.23 -8.40
C LEU A 132 5.25 -7.12 -7.91
N LEU A 133 5.82 -5.91 -7.83
CA LEU A 133 7.28 -5.72 -7.72
C LEU A 133 7.78 -5.30 -6.35
N ALA A 134 6.91 -4.70 -5.53
CA ALA A 134 7.22 -4.25 -4.18
C ALA A 134 6.02 -4.46 -3.24
N PRO A 135 5.53 -5.71 -3.09
CA PRO A 135 4.28 -5.99 -2.37
C PRO A 135 4.35 -5.51 -0.93
N TYR A 136 3.27 -4.91 -0.43
CA TYR A 136 3.23 -4.37 0.93
C TYR A 136 2.87 -5.45 1.94
N ARG A 137 3.39 -5.29 3.15
CA ARG A 137 3.02 -6.12 4.29
C ARG A 137 1.92 -5.45 5.08
N ARG A 138 0.88 -6.21 5.47
CA ARG A 138 -0.15 -5.69 6.38
C ARG A 138 0.41 -5.53 7.79
N GLY A 139 0.25 -4.33 8.35
CA GLY A 139 0.94 -3.88 9.56
C GLY A 139 2.42 -3.56 9.38
N GLY A 140 2.88 -3.54 8.13
CA GLY A 140 4.25 -3.20 7.79
C GLY A 140 4.49 -1.70 7.72
N LYS A 141 5.77 -1.36 7.60
CA LYS A 141 6.25 0.00 7.38
C LYS A 141 6.74 0.14 5.95
N ILE A 142 6.08 1.02 5.23
CA ILE A 142 6.37 1.33 3.85
C ILE A 142 6.90 2.76 3.79
N ARG A 143 7.91 2.97 2.95
CA ARG A 143 8.35 4.31 2.61
C ARG A 143 8.19 4.65 1.16
N LEU A 144 7.72 5.86 0.92
CA LEU A 144 7.65 6.48 -0.38
C LEU A 144 8.80 7.48 -0.51
N PHE A 145 9.72 7.20 -1.42
CA PHE A 145 10.83 8.07 -1.77
C PHE A 145 10.54 8.78 -3.08
N GLY A 146 11.07 9.98 -3.26
CA GLY A 146 11.05 10.71 -4.52
C GLY A 146 11.03 12.22 -4.34
N GLY A 147 11.36 12.95 -5.39
CA GLY A 147 11.38 14.41 -5.41
C GLY A 147 9.99 15.07 -5.41
N ALA A 148 9.94 16.39 -5.56
CA ALA A 148 8.68 17.11 -5.75
C ALA A 148 8.07 16.82 -7.14
N GLY A 149 6.75 16.70 -7.21
CA GLY A 149 6.01 16.55 -8.48
C GLY A 149 5.96 15.13 -9.07
N VAL A 150 6.51 14.12 -8.40
CA VAL A 150 6.50 12.72 -8.88
C VAL A 150 5.22 11.94 -8.54
N GLY A 151 4.23 12.58 -7.91
CA GLY A 151 2.94 11.97 -7.59
C GLY A 151 2.84 11.23 -6.24
N LYS A 152 3.68 11.57 -5.24
CA LYS A 152 3.61 10.99 -3.87
C LYS A 152 2.22 11.12 -3.25
N THR A 153 1.67 12.33 -3.25
CA THR A 153 0.37 12.65 -2.65
C THR A 153 -0.76 11.88 -3.33
N ILE A 154 -0.75 11.87 -4.67
CA ILE A 154 -1.70 11.13 -5.49
C ILE A 154 -1.64 9.61 -5.21
N LEU A 155 -0.44 9.05 -5.03
CA LEU A 155 -0.28 7.65 -4.64
C LEU A 155 -0.85 7.37 -3.24
N ILE A 156 -0.61 8.25 -2.27
CA ILE A 156 -1.16 8.12 -0.91
C ILE A 156 -2.68 8.18 -0.92
N MET A 157 -3.26 9.14 -1.64
CA MET A 157 -4.71 9.28 -1.76
C MET A 157 -5.35 8.07 -2.42
N GLU A 158 -4.75 7.53 -3.49
CA GLU A 158 -5.26 6.32 -4.14
C GLU A 158 -5.22 5.12 -3.19
N LEU A 159 -4.14 4.98 -2.41
CA LEU A 159 -4.05 3.94 -1.39
C LEU A 159 -5.15 4.10 -0.34
N ILE A 160 -5.40 5.31 0.17
CA ILE A 160 -6.50 5.58 1.12
C ILE A 160 -7.86 5.16 0.53
N ASN A 161 -8.11 5.54 -0.72
CA ASN A 161 -9.35 5.21 -1.43
C ASN A 161 -9.51 3.68 -1.62
N ASN A 162 -8.45 2.99 -2.03
CA ASN A 162 -8.45 1.55 -2.25
C ASN A 162 -8.66 0.78 -0.93
N ILE A 163 -8.04 1.24 0.16
CA ILE A 163 -8.19 0.65 1.51
C ILE A 163 -9.62 0.82 2.01
N ALA A 164 -10.20 2.00 1.85
CA ALA A 164 -11.55 2.31 2.25
C ALA A 164 -12.57 1.41 1.52
N LYS A 165 -12.35 1.16 0.22
CA LYS A 165 -13.24 0.34 -0.62
C LYS A 165 -13.09 -1.16 -0.38
N ALA A 166 -11.86 -1.67 -0.32
CA ALA A 166 -11.59 -3.12 -0.31
C ALA A 166 -11.54 -3.73 1.11
N HIS A 167 -11.01 -2.99 2.08
CA HIS A 167 -10.70 -3.55 3.42
C HIS A 167 -11.61 -3.01 4.53
N GLY A 168 -12.55 -2.12 4.19
CA GLY A 168 -13.42 -1.44 5.17
C GLY A 168 -12.65 -0.65 6.24
N GLY A 169 -11.37 -0.39 5.99
CA GLY A 169 -10.46 0.26 6.93
C GLY A 169 -10.68 1.77 6.99
N VAL A 170 -10.16 2.37 8.06
CA VAL A 170 -10.03 3.83 8.18
C VAL A 170 -8.57 4.22 8.03
N SER A 171 -8.33 5.40 7.47
CA SER A 171 -7.00 5.95 7.25
C SER A 171 -6.76 7.15 8.17
N VAL A 172 -5.52 7.32 8.60
CA VAL A 172 -5.08 8.52 9.32
C VAL A 172 -3.88 9.10 8.58
N PHE A 173 -4.02 10.35 8.12
CA PHE A 173 -2.93 11.08 7.48
C PHE A 173 -2.27 11.99 8.51
N GLY A 174 -0.98 11.78 8.78
CA GLY A 174 -0.18 12.64 9.64
C GLY A 174 0.71 13.56 8.82
N GLY A 175 0.29 14.81 8.61
CA GLY A 175 1.08 15.83 7.92
C GLY A 175 2.09 16.46 8.87
N VAL A 176 3.26 15.82 9.03
CA VAL A 176 4.33 16.27 9.93
C VAL A 176 5.35 17.11 9.17
N GLY A 177 5.45 18.40 9.50
CA GLY A 177 6.35 19.32 8.81
C GLY A 177 5.90 19.70 7.39
N GLU A 178 4.65 19.41 7.07
CA GLU A 178 4.03 19.79 5.80
C GLU A 178 3.71 21.29 5.77
N ARG A 179 3.80 21.89 4.59
CA ARG A 179 3.41 23.30 4.42
C ARG A 179 1.89 23.41 4.54
N THR A 180 1.39 24.46 5.20
CA THR A 180 -0.05 24.71 5.34
C THR A 180 -0.77 24.75 4.00
N ARG A 181 -0.14 25.31 2.96
CA ARG A 181 -0.67 25.29 1.59
C ARG A 181 -0.86 23.87 1.06
N GLU A 182 0.15 23.02 1.19
CA GLU A 182 0.11 21.62 0.72
C GLU A 182 -0.91 20.79 1.52
N GLY A 183 -1.05 21.05 2.82
CA GLY A 183 -2.10 20.44 3.64
C GLY A 183 -3.51 20.90 3.25
N ASN A 184 -3.70 22.17 2.89
CA ASN A 184 -4.98 22.67 2.38
C ASN A 184 -5.30 22.08 1.00
N ASP A 185 -4.33 22.04 0.09
CA ASP A 185 -4.50 21.45 -1.24
C ASP A 185 -4.92 19.98 -1.12
N LEU A 186 -4.24 19.21 -0.26
CA LEU A 186 -4.60 17.82 0.04
C LEU A 186 -6.01 17.69 0.64
N TYR A 187 -6.39 18.58 1.55
CA TYR A 187 -7.73 18.57 2.14
C TYR A 187 -8.81 18.79 1.08
N MET A 188 -8.60 19.77 0.19
CA MET A 188 -9.54 20.04 -0.92
C MET A 188 -9.59 18.87 -1.91
N GLU A 189 -8.44 18.33 -2.31
CA GLU A 189 -8.36 17.16 -3.20
C GLU A 189 -9.08 15.93 -2.61
N MET A 190 -8.98 15.70 -1.30
CA MET A 190 -9.70 14.61 -0.63
C MET A 190 -11.22 14.81 -0.60
N LYS A 191 -11.68 16.06 -0.58
CA LYS A 191 -13.11 16.38 -0.66
C LYS A 191 -13.64 16.18 -2.08
N GLU A 192 -12.91 16.70 -3.07
CA GLU A 192 -13.27 16.57 -4.49
C GLU A 192 -13.27 15.10 -4.94
N SER A 193 -12.33 14.29 -4.44
CA SER A 193 -12.26 12.85 -4.73
C SER A 193 -13.29 12.00 -3.94
N GLY A 194 -14.07 12.61 -3.05
CA GLY A 194 -15.09 11.92 -2.25
C GLY A 194 -14.54 11.05 -1.12
N ILE A 195 -13.25 11.16 -0.79
CA ILE A 195 -12.65 10.51 0.39
C ILE A 195 -13.18 11.15 1.69
N ILE A 196 -13.33 12.48 1.67
CA ILE A 196 -13.99 13.26 2.71
C ILE A 196 -15.38 13.66 2.20
N ASN A 197 -16.43 13.20 2.88
CA ASN A 197 -17.81 13.56 2.58
C ASN A 197 -18.21 14.79 3.41
N GLU A 198 -18.35 15.95 2.76
CA GLU A 198 -18.78 17.20 3.40
C GLU A 198 -20.19 17.14 3.97
N GLN A 199 -21.08 16.39 3.33
CA GLN A 199 -22.50 16.29 3.73
C GLN A 199 -22.66 15.34 4.93
N SER A 200 -21.77 14.36 5.05
CA SER A 200 -21.80 13.33 6.10
C SER A 200 -20.37 12.98 6.53
N LEU A 201 -19.81 13.76 7.47
CA LEU A 201 -18.47 13.51 8.01
C LEU A 201 -18.33 12.11 8.63
N ALA A 202 -19.43 11.53 9.12
CA ALA A 202 -19.46 10.17 9.68
C ALA A 202 -19.17 9.08 8.63
N GLU A 203 -19.38 9.36 7.35
CA GLU A 203 -19.07 8.45 6.26
C GLU A 203 -17.62 8.59 5.76
N SER A 204 -16.94 9.67 6.14
CA SER A 204 -15.55 9.91 5.78
C SER A 204 -14.65 8.81 6.36
N LYS A 205 -13.73 8.31 5.54
CA LYS A 205 -12.84 7.20 5.90
C LYS A 205 -11.43 7.65 6.28
N VAL A 206 -11.20 8.95 6.36
CA VAL A 206 -9.89 9.54 6.67
C VAL A 206 -9.98 10.54 7.82
N ALA A 207 -8.95 10.55 8.67
CA ALA A 207 -8.69 11.63 9.62
C ALA A 207 -7.37 12.32 9.25
N LEU A 208 -7.36 13.66 9.25
CA LEU A 208 -6.16 14.47 8.99
C LEU A 208 -5.62 15.04 10.29
N VAL A 209 -4.32 14.84 10.54
CA VAL A 209 -3.61 15.40 11.69
C VAL A 209 -2.40 16.16 11.16
N TYR A 210 -2.46 17.49 11.20
CA TYR A 210 -1.37 18.36 10.80
C TYR A 210 -0.57 18.83 12.02
N GLY A 211 0.76 18.77 11.93
CA GLY A 211 1.65 19.19 13.00
C GLY A 211 2.98 19.72 12.46
N GLN A 212 3.58 20.68 13.17
CA GLN A 212 4.94 21.13 12.86
C GLN A 212 5.99 20.09 13.25
N MET A 213 7.14 20.19 12.58
CA MET A 213 8.19 19.18 12.52
C MET A 213 9.01 19.15 13.82
N ASN A 214 8.53 18.48 14.87
CA ASN A 214 9.30 18.37 16.11
C ASN A 214 9.70 16.95 16.53
N GLU A 215 9.09 15.87 16.01
CA GLU A 215 9.54 14.50 16.33
C GLU A 215 9.26 13.49 15.21
N PRO A 216 10.13 12.47 15.02
CA PRO A 216 9.85 11.34 14.15
C PRO A 216 8.80 10.41 14.80
N PRO A 217 7.83 9.88 14.03
CA PRO A 217 6.87 8.92 14.57
C PRO A 217 7.58 7.66 15.10
N GLY A 218 7.28 7.29 16.34
CA GLY A 218 7.90 6.15 17.01
C GLY A 218 7.71 4.84 16.24
N ALA A 219 8.79 4.37 15.59
CA ALA A 219 8.80 3.20 14.72
C ALA A 219 8.28 1.91 15.39
N GLN A 220 8.35 1.74 16.71
CA GLN A 220 7.98 0.47 17.35
C GLN A 220 6.46 0.26 17.54
N ARG A 221 5.64 1.31 17.41
CA ARG A 221 4.18 1.22 17.66
C ARG A 221 3.38 0.77 16.44
N ILE A 222 3.94 0.95 15.25
CA ILE A 222 3.34 0.55 13.97
C ILE A 222 3.68 -0.92 13.74
N THR A 223 2.70 -1.81 13.94
CA THR A 223 2.86 -3.26 13.76
C THR A 223 1.48 -3.95 13.64
N SER A 224 1.51 -5.25 13.32
CA SER A 224 0.34 -6.14 13.38
C SER A 224 0.22 -6.79 14.76
N THR A 225 -1.00 -6.78 15.30
CA THR A 225 -1.38 -7.43 16.55
C THR A 225 -2.53 -8.40 16.29
N LYS A 226 -2.85 -9.23 17.30
CA LYS A 226 -3.98 -10.18 17.24
C LYS A 226 -5.35 -9.51 17.06
N GLU A 227 -5.50 -8.25 17.43
CA GLU A 227 -6.78 -7.51 17.35
C GLU A 227 -6.91 -6.71 16.05
N GLY A 228 -5.79 -6.42 15.38
CA GLY A 228 -5.77 -5.58 14.20
C GLY A 228 -4.35 -5.17 13.79
N SER A 229 -4.25 -4.46 12.68
CA SER A 229 -2.97 -4.09 12.05
C SER A 229 -2.93 -2.61 11.70
N ILE A 230 -1.81 -1.95 11.99
CA ILE A 230 -1.56 -0.58 11.53
C ILE A 230 -0.46 -0.62 10.47
N THR A 231 -0.84 -0.46 9.20
CA THR A 231 0.12 -0.30 8.10
C THR A 231 0.48 1.17 7.99
N SER A 232 1.77 1.52 8.02
CA SER A 232 2.22 2.92 7.89
C SER A 232 2.89 3.14 6.55
N ILE A 233 2.48 4.20 5.86
CA ILE A 233 3.07 4.64 4.61
C ILE A 233 3.66 6.03 4.88
N GLN A 234 4.98 6.12 4.82
CA GLN A 234 5.73 7.32 5.20
C GLN A 234 6.34 7.93 3.94
N ALA A 235 5.84 9.09 3.53
CA ALA A 235 6.53 9.90 2.53
C ALA A 235 7.76 10.53 3.17
N VAL A 236 8.94 10.23 2.64
CA VAL A 236 10.18 10.83 3.11
C VAL A 236 10.73 11.72 2.01
N TYR A 237 10.95 12.98 2.35
CA TYR A 237 11.67 13.88 1.48
C TYR A 237 13.14 13.50 1.47
N VAL A 238 13.67 13.20 0.29
CA VAL A 238 15.10 12.95 0.07
C VAL A 238 15.70 14.26 -0.47
N PRO A 239 16.57 14.93 0.29
CA PRO A 239 17.28 16.11 -0.22
C PRO A 239 18.06 15.75 -1.47
N ALA A 240 17.88 16.52 -2.55
CA ALA A 240 18.58 16.33 -3.82
C ALA A 240 18.46 14.92 -4.44
N ASP A 241 17.42 14.16 -4.09
CA ASP A 241 17.22 12.77 -4.52
C ASP A 241 18.40 11.82 -4.13
N ASP A 242 19.20 12.16 -3.11
CA ASP A 242 20.32 11.35 -2.59
C ASP A 242 19.91 10.40 -1.45
N LEU A 243 19.78 9.11 -1.78
CA LEU A 243 19.43 8.05 -0.82
C LEU A 243 20.56 7.69 0.15
N THR A 244 21.78 8.21 -0.05
CA THR A 244 22.94 7.94 0.81
C THR A 244 23.05 8.89 2.00
N ASP A 245 22.17 9.89 2.08
CA ASP A 245 22.09 10.78 3.23
C ASP A 245 21.81 10.00 4.53
N PRO A 246 22.48 10.34 5.66
CA PRO A 246 22.33 9.62 6.91
C PRO A 246 20.92 9.66 7.51
N ALA A 247 20.10 10.67 7.19
CA ALA A 247 18.73 10.78 7.70
C ALA A 247 17.81 9.68 7.11
N PRO A 248 17.79 9.43 5.79
CA PRO A 248 17.23 8.22 5.20
C PRO A 248 17.93 6.93 5.66
N ALA A 249 19.26 6.93 5.77
CA ALA A 249 20.06 5.71 6.03
C ALA A 249 19.64 4.95 7.29
N THR A 250 19.53 5.66 8.42
CA THR A 250 19.18 5.08 9.73
C THR A 250 17.81 4.43 9.77
N THR A 251 16.95 4.80 8.83
CA THR A 251 15.57 4.42 8.85
C THR A 251 15.22 3.30 7.87
N PHE A 252 16.14 2.92 6.96
CA PHE A 252 16.01 1.70 6.15
C PHE A 252 15.99 0.41 6.98
N ALA A 253 16.63 0.39 8.14
CA ALA A 253 16.72 -0.80 9.00
C ALA A 253 15.37 -1.30 9.55
N HIS A 254 14.32 -0.48 9.46
CA HIS A 254 13.01 -0.78 10.02
C HIS A 254 11.89 -0.88 8.99
N LEU A 255 12.22 -0.98 7.69
CA LEU A 255 11.23 -0.97 6.61
C LEU A 255 10.93 -2.39 6.12
N ASP A 256 9.65 -2.65 5.91
CA ASP A 256 9.20 -3.88 5.24
C ASP A 256 9.21 -3.68 3.71
N ALA A 257 8.96 -2.46 3.22
CA ALA A 257 9.00 -2.12 1.80
C ALA A 257 9.44 -0.68 1.53
N THR A 258 10.09 -0.48 0.39
CA THR A 258 10.49 0.82 -0.16
C THR A 258 9.88 0.97 -1.55
N THR A 259 9.21 2.09 -1.77
CA THR A 259 8.65 2.45 -3.07
C THR A 259 9.29 3.76 -3.49
N VAL A 260 10.10 3.69 -4.53
CA VAL A 260 10.83 4.85 -5.06
C VAL A 260 10.05 5.40 -6.24
N LEU A 261 9.79 6.71 -6.25
CA LEU A 261 9.13 7.39 -7.35
C LEU A 261 10.16 8.16 -8.18
N SER A 262 10.28 7.80 -9.45
CA SER A 262 11.27 8.32 -10.38
C SER A 262 10.75 9.52 -11.16
N ARG A 263 11.53 10.61 -11.15
CA ARG A 263 11.27 11.78 -12.02
C ARG A 263 11.35 11.41 -13.50
N GLY A 264 12.22 10.46 -13.87
CA GLY A 264 12.38 9.99 -15.25
C GLY A 264 11.11 9.32 -15.78
N LEU A 265 10.44 8.50 -14.96
CA LEU A 265 9.17 7.87 -15.32
C LEU A 265 8.04 8.90 -15.40
N ALA A 266 7.97 9.84 -14.45
CA ALA A 266 6.99 10.92 -14.45
C ALA A 266 7.12 11.81 -15.71
N ALA A 267 8.34 12.13 -16.14
CA ALA A 267 8.61 12.91 -17.35
C ALA A 267 8.18 12.19 -18.65
N LYS A 268 8.17 10.84 -18.63
CA LYS A 268 7.63 10.00 -19.72
C LYS A 268 6.10 9.88 -19.68
N GLY A 269 5.42 10.49 -18.71
CA GLY A 269 3.98 10.38 -18.51
C GLY A 269 3.53 9.04 -17.94
N ILE A 270 4.44 8.27 -17.34
CA ILE A 270 4.12 6.97 -16.73
C ILE A 270 3.73 7.20 -15.27
N TYR A 271 2.44 6.99 -14.96
CA TYR A 271 1.88 7.11 -13.63
C TYR A 271 1.19 5.80 -13.19
N PRO A 272 1.36 5.37 -11.92
CA PRO A 272 2.23 5.96 -10.91
C PRO A 272 3.72 5.80 -11.28
N ALA A 273 4.53 6.80 -10.94
CA ALA A 273 5.93 6.87 -11.35
C ALA A 273 6.86 5.98 -10.51
N VAL A 274 6.39 4.79 -10.12
CA VAL A 274 7.14 3.85 -9.26
C VAL A 274 8.27 3.22 -10.06
N ASP A 275 9.48 3.37 -9.57
CA ASP A 275 10.66 2.75 -10.15
C ASP A 275 10.66 1.24 -9.84
N PRO A 276 10.55 0.37 -10.86
CA PRO A 276 10.46 -1.08 -10.67
C PRO A 276 11.75 -1.73 -10.20
N LEU A 277 12.90 -1.08 -10.40
CA LEU A 277 14.22 -1.61 -10.06
C LEU A 277 14.67 -1.11 -8.68
N ASP A 278 14.43 0.17 -8.38
CA ASP A 278 14.85 0.77 -7.10
C ASP A 278 13.85 0.50 -5.95
N SER A 279 12.62 0.10 -6.27
CA SER A 279 11.63 -0.31 -5.27
C SER A 279 11.88 -1.74 -4.78
N MET A 280 11.89 -1.93 -3.46
CA MET A 280 12.18 -3.21 -2.82
C MET A 280 11.09 -3.59 -1.82
N SER A 281 10.92 -4.89 -1.58
CA SER A 281 10.08 -5.39 -0.49
C SER A 281 10.65 -6.65 0.11
N THR A 282 10.64 -6.73 1.44
CA THR A 282 10.93 -7.94 2.20
C THR A 282 9.92 -9.07 1.92
N MET A 283 8.73 -8.73 1.42
CA MET A 283 7.67 -9.67 1.09
C MET A 283 7.89 -10.40 -0.24
N LEU A 284 8.76 -9.89 -1.12
CA LEU A 284 9.02 -10.49 -2.43
C LEU A 284 9.93 -11.73 -2.30
N GLN A 285 9.39 -12.81 -1.73
CA GLN A 285 10.05 -14.09 -1.52
C GLN A 285 9.09 -15.22 -1.92
N PRO A 286 9.58 -16.32 -2.54
CA PRO A 286 8.73 -17.41 -3.01
C PRO A 286 7.80 -17.99 -1.92
N ARG A 287 8.29 -18.09 -0.69
CA ARG A 287 7.54 -18.60 0.47
C ARG A 287 6.39 -17.71 0.94
N ILE A 288 6.35 -16.44 0.51
CA ILE A 288 5.35 -15.45 0.95
C ILE A 288 4.36 -15.17 -0.19
N VAL A 289 4.87 -14.78 -1.37
CA VAL A 289 4.03 -14.41 -2.53
C VAL A 289 3.68 -15.59 -3.43
N GLY A 290 4.30 -16.76 -3.22
CA GLY A 290 4.22 -17.90 -4.13
C GLY A 290 5.33 -17.87 -5.19
N GLU A 291 5.65 -19.05 -5.72
CA GLU A 291 6.73 -19.23 -6.70
C GLU A 291 6.43 -18.51 -8.02
N GLU A 292 5.19 -18.62 -8.51
CA GLU A 292 4.75 -18.01 -9.77
C GLU A 292 4.80 -16.47 -9.75
N HIS A 293 4.32 -15.84 -8.67
CA HIS A 293 4.41 -14.38 -8.49
C HIS A 293 5.87 -13.98 -8.47
N TYR A 294 6.69 -14.66 -7.65
CA TYR A 294 8.10 -14.34 -7.52
C TYR A 294 8.85 -14.44 -8.84
N GLU A 295 8.70 -15.55 -9.57
CA GLU A 295 9.33 -15.72 -10.88
C GLU A 295 8.89 -14.67 -11.89
N THR A 296 7.60 -14.35 -11.91
CA THR A 296 7.06 -13.33 -12.82
C THR A 296 7.64 -11.95 -12.50
N ALA A 297 7.71 -11.57 -11.23
CA ALA A 297 8.35 -10.33 -10.79
C ALA A 297 9.84 -10.30 -11.15
N GLN A 298 10.57 -11.42 -10.97
CA GLN A 298 11.99 -11.52 -11.34
C GLN A 298 12.20 -11.37 -12.85
N ARG A 299 11.41 -12.05 -13.69
CA ARG A 299 11.47 -11.93 -15.15
C ARG A 299 11.20 -10.48 -15.61
N VAL A 300 10.24 -9.81 -14.98
CA VAL A 300 9.95 -8.40 -15.24
C VAL A 300 11.15 -7.53 -14.87
N LYS A 301 11.73 -7.68 -13.67
CA LYS A 301 12.91 -6.91 -13.24
C LYS A 301 14.12 -7.17 -14.15
N GLN A 302 14.38 -8.41 -14.55
CA GLN A 302 15.46 -8.76 -15.48
C GLN A 302 15.30 -8.09 -16.85
N THR A 303 14.07 -8.11 -17.40
CA THR A 303 13.78 -7.47 -18.69
C THR A 303 13.99 -5.95 -18.62
N LEU A 304 13.55 -5.32 -17.53
CA LEU A 304 13.70 -3.88 -17.32
C LEU A 304 15.15 -3.48 -17.02
N GLN A 305 15.90 -4.31 -16.30
CA GLN A 305 17.33 -4.12 -16.05
C GLN A 305 18.12 -4.17 -17.36
N ARG A 306 17.87 -5.19 -18.19
CA ARG A 306 18.50 -5.30 -19.52
C ARG A 306 18.12 -4.12 -20.40
N TYR A 307 16.87 -3.67 -20.36
CA TYR A 307 16.46 -2.46 -21.08
C TYR A 307 17.21 -1.21 -20.64
N LYS A 308 17.45 -1.03 -19.33
CA LYS A 308 18.23 0.10 -18.80
C LYS A 308 19.67 0.10 -19.33
N GLU A 309 20.33 -1.06 -19.37
CA GLU A 309 21.67 -1.21 -19.97
C GLU A 309 21.68 -0.87 -21.47
N LEU A 310 20.64 -1.27 -22.20
CA LEU A 310 20.51 -0.98 -23.62
C LEU A 310 20.18 0.49 -23.91
N GLN A 311 19.59 1.24 -22.98
CA GLN A 311 19.26 2.66 -23.19
C GLN A 311 20.49 3.51 -23.47
N ASP A 312 21.61 3.27 -22.77
CA ASP A 312 22.86 4.01 -22.99
C ASP A 312 23.42 3.73 -24.39
N ILE A 313 23.33 2.48 -24.84
CA ILE A 313 23.74 2.07 -26.20
C ILE A 313 22.83 2.73 -27.25
N ILE A 314 21.51 2.68 -27.06
CA ILE A 314 20.53 3.31 -27.96
C ILE A 314 20.76 4.81 -28.05
N ALA A 315 21.11 5.48 -26.95
CA ALA A 315 21.36 6.91 -26.92
C ALA A 315 22.62 7.32 -27.70
N ILE A 316 23.63 6.45 -27.79
CA ILE A 316 24.90 6.72 -28.47
C ILE A 316 24.87 6.28 -29.94
N LEU A 317 24.44 5.03 -30.20
CA LEU A 317 24.54 4.36 -31.50
C LEU A 317 23.24 4.36 -32.29
N GLY A 318 22.09 4.56 -31.62
CA GLY A 318 20.77 4.42 -32.23
C GLY A 318 20.20 3.00 -32.06
N LEU A 319 18.91 2.85 -32.38
CA LEU A 319 18.17 1.60 -32.17
C LEU A 319 18.53 0.52 -33.21
N ASP A 320 18.99 0.93 -34.40
CA ASP A 320 19.23 0.05 -35.54
C ASP A 320 20.51 -0.79 -35.40
N GLU A 321 21.40 -0.41 -34.48
CA GLU A 321 22.67 -1.10 -34.20
C GLU A 321 22.51 -2.26 -33.18
N LEU A 322 21.29 -2.48 -32.69
CA LEU A 322 21.00 -3.55 -31.74
C LEU A 322 20.76 -4.90 -32.43
N SER A 323 21.08 -5.98 -31.74
CA SER A 323 20.71 -7.33 -32.17
C SER A 323 19.18 -7.50 -32.21
N GLU A 324 18.67 -8.47 -33.00
CA GLU A 324 17.22 -8.77 -33.05
C GLU A 324 16.65 -9.13 -31.66
N GLU A 325 17.45 -9.83 -30.83
CA GLU A 325 17.08 -10.21 -29.47
C GLU A 325 17.00 -8.99 -28.52
N ASP A 326 17.96 -8.07 -28.63
CA ASP A 326 17.94 -6.83 -27.86
C ASP A 326 16.79 -5.92 -28.31
N CYS A 327 16.49 -5.85 -29.62
CA CYS A 327 15.31 -5.15 -30.14
C CYS A 327 14.02 -5.72 -29.56
N LEU A 328 13.89 -7.05 -29.49
CA LEU A 328 12.75 -7.71 -28.87
C LEU A 328 12.65 -7.40 -27.37
N THR A 329 13.79 -7.37 -26.68
CA THR A 329 13.86 -7.00 -25.25
C THR A 329 13.41 -5.57 -25.02
N VAL A 330 13.87 -4.61 -25.84
CA VAL A 330 13.44 -3.21 -25.79
C VAL A 330 11.95 -3.09 -26.05
N ALA A 331 11.41 -3.80 -27.05
CA ALA A 331 9.99 -3.79 -27.37
C ALA A 331 9.14 -4.35 -26.21
N ARG A 332 9.58 -5.44 -25.58
CA ARG A 332 8.93 -6.03 -24.39
C ARG A 332 9.00 -5.08 -23.20
N ALA A 333 10.17 -4.53 -22.90
CA ALA A 333 10.36 -3.62 -21.78
C ALA A 333 9.48 -2.36 -21.89
N ARG A 334 9.40 -1.74 -23.08
CA ARG A 334 8.49 -0.60 -23.31
C ARG A 334 7.01 -0.95 -23.09
N LYS A 335 6.59 -2.17 -23.45
CA LYS A 335 5.23 -2.67 -23.18
C LYS A 335 5.01 -2.88 -21.68
N ILE A 336 5.98 -3.44 -20.97
CA ILE A 336 5.94 -3.63 -19.53
C ILE A 336 5.85 -2.28 -18.81
N GLU A 337 6.71 -1.31 -19.12
CA GLU A 337 6.67 0.04 -18.53
C GLU A 337 5.28 0.68 -18.68
N ARG A 338 4.69 0.60 -19.88
CA ARG A 338 3.33 1.08 -20.14
C ARG A 338 2.27 0.27 -19.38
N PHE A 339 2.44 -1.04 -19.28
CA PHE A 339 1.50 -1.91 -18.56
C PHE A 339 1.50 -1.65 -17.06
N LEU A 340 2.65 -1.29 -16.47
CA LEU A 340 2.77 -0.91 -15.06
C LEU A 340 2.07 0.42 -14.75
N SER A 341 1.84 1.27 -15.75
CA SER A 341 1.00 2.45 -15.59
C SER A 341 -0.46 2.09 -15.30
N GLN A 342 -1.11 2.90 -14.48
CA GLN A 342 -2.49 2.67 -14.03
C GLN A 342 -3.19 4.00 -13.78
N PRO A 343 -4.39 4.23 -14.34
CA PRO A 343 -5.20 5.39 -13.99
C PRO A 343 -5.77 5.23 -12.58
N PHE A 344 -5.59 6.25 -11.75
CA PHE A 344 -6.08 6.30 -10.38
C PHE A 344 -7.44 6.99 -10.30
N PHE A 345 -8.31 6.56 -9.38
CA PHE A 345 -9.62 7.20 -9.17
C PHE A 345 -9.46 8.63 -8.70
N VAL A 346 -8.54 8.85 -7.77
CA VAL A 346 -8.28 10.20 -7.24
C VAL A 346 -7.70 11.14 -8.29
N ALA A 347 -7.13 10.58 -9.37
CA ALA A 347 -6.56 11.35 -10.47
C ALA A 347 -7.54 11.55 -11.64
N GLU A 348 -8.77 11.03 -11.58
CA GLU A 348 -9.77 11.13 -12.65
C GLU A 348 -10.11 12.59 -12.97
N VAL A 349 -10.19 13.44 -11.94
CA VAL A 349 -10.44 14.90 -12.07
C VAL A 349 -9.35 15.60 -12.89
N PHE A 350 -8.10 15.13 -12.80
CA PHE A 350 -6.95 15.72 -13.49
C PHE A 350 -6.67 15.07 -14.85
N THR A 351 -6.93 13.77 -14.98
CA THR A 351 -6.58 12.98 -16.16
C THR A 351 -7.75 12.79 -17.14
N GLY A 352 -8.98 13.02 -16.69
CA GLY A 352 -10.21 12.75 -17.45
C GLY A 352 -10.44 11.26 -17.75
N SER A 353 -9.59 10.37 -17.24
CA SER A 353 -9.68 8.92 -17.45
C SER A 353 -10.24 8.26 -16.19
N PRO A 354 -11.24 7.37 -16.32
CA PRO A 354 -11.84 6.73 -15.15
C PRO A 354 -10.81 5.89 -14.41
N GLY A 355 -10.75 6.06 -13.09
CA GLY A 355 -9.88 5.27 -12.24
C GLY A 355 -10.18 3.77 -12.35
N LYS A 356 -9.15 2.94 -12.20
CA LYS A 356 -9.30 1.49 -12.29
C LYS A 356 -8.69 0.80 -11.08
N TYR A 357 -9.56 0.18 -10.29
CA TYR A 357 -9.15 -0.74 -9.24
C TYR A 357 -8.81 -2.07 -9.90
N VAL A 358 -7.58 -2.55 -9.72
CA VAL A 358 -7.16 -3.83 -10.24
C VAL A 358 -7.16 -4.81 -9.09
N GLU A 359 -8.27 -5.54 -8.92
CA GLU A 359 -8.26 -6.74 -8.08
C GLU A 359 -7.29 -7.76 -8.69
N VAL A 360 -6.56 -8.50 -7.85
CA VAL A 360 -5.73 -9.62 -8.31
C VAL A 360 -6.64 -10.82 -8.60
N LYS A 361 -7.45 -10.70 -9.66
CA LYS A 361 -8.22 -11.80 -10.27
C LYS A 361 -7.41 -12.31 -11.44
N GLU A 362 -6.85 -13.49 -11.27
CA GLU A 362 -5.92 -14.06 -12.22
C GLU A 362 -6.59 -15.17 -13.02
N ILE A 363 -6.50 -15.07 -14.35
CA ILE A 363 -6.89 -16.13 -15.27
C ILE A 363 -5.65 -16.55 -16.05
N ILE A 364 -5.21 -17.81 -15.92
CA ILE A 364 -4.07 -18.34 -16.66
C ILE A 364 -4.59 -19.20 -17.79
N LEU A 365 -4.19 -18.89 -19.03
CA LEU A 365 -4.57 -19.61 -20.24
C LEU A 365 -3.35 -20.20 -20.93
N SER A 366 -3.50 -21.42 -21.43
CA SER A 366 -2.51 -22.06 -22.29
C SER A 366 -2.69 -21.63 -23.75
N THR A 367 -1.67 -21.05 -24.35
CA THR A 367 -1.63 -20.61 -25.76
C THR A 367 -0.52 -21.33 -26.52
N ASN A 368 -0.51 -21.20 -27.85
CA ASN A 368 0.52 -21.80 -28.70
C ASN A 368 1.95 -21.32 -28.42
N SER A 369 2.11 -20.13 -27.83
CA SER A 369 3.40 -19.54 -27.46
C SER A 369 3.79 -19.73 -25.98
N GLY A 370 2.99 -20.48 -25.21
CA GLY A 370 3.16 -20.65 -23.76
C GLY A 370 1.91 -20.21 -22.99
N GLN A 371 2.04 -19.96 -21.69
CA GLN A 371 0.92 -19.50 -20.86
C GLN A 371 0.82 -17.98 -20.84
N ILE A 372 -0.42 -17.48 -20.83
CA ILE A 372 -0.74 -16.06 -20.66
C ILE A 372 -1.60 -15.90 -19.41
N GLY A 373 -1.13 -15.06 -18.49
CA GLY A 373 -1.93 -14.52 -17.40
C GLY A 373 -2.76 -13.34 -17.87
N VAL A 374 -4.07 -13.40 -17.68
CA VAL A 374 -5.02 -12.35 -17.97
C VAL A 374 -5.47 -11.76 -16.64
N LEU A 375 -5.06 -10.52 -16.41
CA LEU A 375 -5.47 -9.68 -15.29
C LEU A 375 -6.63 -8.76 -15.70
N PRO A 376 -7.34 -8.13 -14.75
CA PRO A 376 -8.37 -7.16 -15.08
C PRO A 376 -7.82 -6.04 -15.96
N ASN A 377 -8.62 -5.57 -16.92
CA ASN A 377 -8.25 -4.54 -17.90
C ASN A 377 -7.08 -4.92 -18.84
N HIS A 378 -6.85 -6.20 -19.09
CA HIS A 378 -5.92 -6.65 -20.12
C HIS A 378 -6.25 -6.01 -21.48
N ALA A 379 -5.21 -5.67 -22.25
CA ALA A 379 -5.37 -5.10 -23.59
C ALA A 379 -6.22 -6.03 -24.47
N PRO A 380 -7.12 -5.50 -25.33
CA PRO A 380 -7.93 -6.34 -26.19
C PRO A 380 -7.05 -7.22 -27.06
N ILE A 381 -7.23 -8.53 -26.95
CA ILE A 381 -6.45 -9.51 -27.72
C ILE A 381 -7.32 -10.69 -28.11
N ALA A 382 -7.16 -11.15 -29.34
CA ALA A 382 -7.72 -12.40 -29.82
C ALA A 382 -6.57 -13.36 -30.05
N ILE A 383 -6.62 -14.53 -29.42
CA ILE A 383 -5.52 -15.50 -29.44
C ILE A 383 -6.04 -16.93 -29.57
N ALA A 384 -5.27 -17.78 -30.24
CA ALA A 384 -5.51 -19.21 -30.29
C ALA A 384 -5.14 -19.83 -28.93
N VAL A 385 -6.09 -20.57 -28.35
CA VAL A 385 -5.93 -21.33 -27.13
C VAL A 385 -5.50 -22.74 -27.52
N ASP A 386 -4.42 -23.23 -26.91
CA ASP A 386 -3.93 -24.59 -27.14
C ASP A 386 -4.61 -25.56 -26.16
N ILE A 387 -4.44 -26.86 -26.38
CA ILE A 387 -4.85 -27.87 -25.40
C ILE A 387 -4.00 -27.68 -24.15
N GLY A 388 -4.65 -27.40 -23.04
CA GLY A 388 -3.97 -27.08 -21.79
C GLY A 388 -4.94 -26.65 -20.69
N ILE A 389 -4.35 -26.23 -19.58
CA ILE A 389 -5.10 -25.89 -18.37
C ILE A 389 -5.51 -24.41 -18.43
N LEU A 390 -6.76 -24.16 -18.03
CA LEU A 390 -7.28 -22.87 -17.62
C LEU A 390 -7.34 -22.83 -16.10
N ARG A 391 -6.70 -21.84 -15.49
CA ARG A 391 -6.83 -21.56 -14.06
C ARG A 391 -7.54 -20.25 -13.87
N ILE A 392 -8.56 -20.22 -13.02
CA ILE A 392 -9.35 -19.02 -12.70
C ILE A 392 -9.30 -18.85 -11.18
N ARG A 393 -8.77 -17.71 -10.72
CA ARG A 393 -8.78 -17.38 -9.29
C ARG A 393 -10.11 -16.69 -8.94
N LEU A 394 -10.95 -17.38 -8.17
CA LEU A 394 -12.23 -16.86 -7.65
C LEU A 394 -12.22 -16.93 -6.13
N ASN A 395 -12.38 -15.79 -5.44
CA ASN A 395 -12.47 -15.71 -3.97
C ASN A 395 -11.34 -16.48 -3.23
N ASP A 396 -10.10 -16.27 -3.66
CA ASP A 396 -8.89 -16.97 -3.17
C ASP A 396 -8.83 -18.49 -3.38
N GLN A 397 -9.71 -19.04 -4.22
CA GLN A 397 -9.66 -20.42 -4.65
C GLN A 397 -9.36 -20.53 -6.14
N TRP A 398 -8.46 -21.46 -6.48
CA TRP A 398 -8.17 -21.78 -7.87
C TRP A 398 -9.22 -22.76 -8.39
N LEU A 399 -9.93 -22.31 -9.42
CA LEU A 399 -10.75 -23.16 -10.26
C LEU A 399 -9.93 -23.61 -11.47
N THR A 400 -9.77 -24.91 -11.63
CA THR A 400 -9.00 -25.49 -12.73
C THR A 400 -9.92 -26.15 -13.76
N MET A 401 -9.67 -25.91 -15.03
CA MET A 401 -10.37 -26.55 -16.16
C MET A 401 -9.37 -27.06 -17.20
N ALA A 402 -9.65 -28.24 -17.78
CA ALA A 402 -8.96 -28.76 -18.96
C ALA A 402 -9.65 -28.22 -20.21
N LEU A 403 -8.91 -27.57 -21.12
CA LEU A 403 -9.43 -27.03 -22.38
C LEU A 403 -8.93 -27.85 -23.58
N MET A 404 -9.82 -28.18 -24.52
CA MET A 404 -9.49 -28.94 -25.74
C MET A 404 -9.22 -28.06 -26.96
N GLY A 405 -8.48 -26.96 -26.74
CA GLY A 405 -8.08 -26.00 -27.77
C GLY A 405 -9.25 -25.16 -28.32
N GLY A 406 -8.93 -23.97 -28.82
CA GLY A 406 -9.94 -23.02 -29.29
C GLY A 406 -9.42 -21.61 -29.51
N PHE A 407 -10.27 -20.62 -29.24
CA PHE A 407 -9.94 -19.20 -29.33
C PHE A 407 -10.39 -18.47 -28.07
N ALA A 408 -9.55 -17.56 -27.59
CA ALA A 408 -9.91 -16.62 -26.53
C ALA A 408 -9.96 -15.22 -27.12
N ARG A 409 -11.03 -14.50 -26.81
CA ARG A 409 -11.15 -13.06 -27.01
C ARG A 409 -11.19 -12.41 -25.65
N ILE A 410 -10.23 -11.53 -25.40
CA ILE A 410 -10.12 -10.74 -24.19
C ILE A 410 -10.41 -9.29 -24.58
N GLY A 411 -11.30 -8.61 -23.86
CA GLY A 411 -11.62 -7.22 -24.12
C GLY A 411 -12.80 -6.74 -23.28
N ASN A 412 -12.88 -5.44 -23.02
CA ASN A 412 -13.95 -4.85 -22.20
C ASN A 412 -14.09 -5.46 -20.80
N ASN A 413 -12.97 -5.90 -20.21
CA ASN A 413 -12.94 -6.61 -18.93
C ASN A 413 -13.75 -7.94 -18.93
N GLU A 414 -14.00 -8.48 -20.11
CA GLU A 414 -14.59 -9.79 -20.33
C GLU A 414 -13.58 -10.69 -21.04
N ILE A 415 -13.66 -11.98 -20.73
CA ILE A 415 -12.98 -13.01 -21.50
C ILE A 415 -14.03 -13.96 -22.06
N THR A 416 -14.00 -14.16 -23.37
CA THR A 416 -14.80 -15.16 -24.06
C THR A 416 -13.87 -16.23 -24.58
N ILE A 417 -14.00 -17.45 -24.07
CA ILE A 417 -13.22 -18.60 -24.50
C ILE A 417 -14.16 -19.53 -25.26
N LEU A 418 -13.91 -19.69 -26.56
CA LEU A 418 -14.63 -20.62 -27.41
C LEU A 418 -13.73 -21.83 -27.66
N VAL A 419 -14.08 -22.97 -27.09
CA VAL A 419 -13.31 -24.22 -27.16
C VAL A 419 -14.17 -25.35 -27.67
N ASN A 420 -13.52 -26.37 -28.22
CA ASN A 420 -14.23 -27.55 -28.71
C ASN A 420 -14.85 -28.36 -27.57
N ASP A 421 -14.15 -28.39 -26.43
CA ASP A 421 -14.57 -29.10 -25.22
C ASP A 421 -13.84 -28.53 -24.00
N ALA A 422 -14.47 -28.60 -22.83
CA ALA A 422 -13.93 -28.12 -21.56
C ALA A 422 -14.46 -28.94 -20.38
N GLU A 423 -13.55 -29.46 -19.56
CA GLU A 423 -13.88 -30.24 -18.37
C GLU A 423 -13.34 -29.53 -17.13
N LYS A 424 -14.16 -29.38 -16.10
CA LYS A 424 -13.71 -28.84 -14.81
C LYS A 424 -12.93 -29.93 -14.07
N GLY A 425 -11.76 -29.60 -13.53
CA GLY A 425 -10.91 -30.62 -12.90
C GLY A 425 -11.57 -31.38 -11.73
N SER A 426 -12.53 -30.76 -11.04
CA SER A 426 -13.31 -31.43 -9.98
C SER A 426 -14.28 -32.48 -10.48
N ASP A 427 -14.63 -32.42 -11.76
CA ASP A 427 -15.67 -33.24 -12.39
C ASP A 427 -15.05 -34.37 -13.24
N ILE A 428 -13.71 -34.41 -13.34
CA ILE A 428 -12.96 -35.45 -14.04
C ILE A 428 -12.74 -36.63 -13.08
N ASP A 429 -13.12 -37.83 -13.50
CA ASP A 429 -12.81 -39.07 -12.76
C ASP A 429 -11.29 -39.36 -12.81
N PRO A 430 -10.59 -39.40 -11.65
CA PRO A 430 -9.15 -39.63 -11.62
C PRO A 430 -8.72 -40.99 -12.19
N GLN A 431 -9.52 -42.04 -12.01
CA GLN A 431 -9.19 -43.38 -12.51
C GLN A 431 -9.35 -43.44 -14.03
N GLU A 432 -10.42 -42.83 -14.56
CA GLU A 432 -10.65 -42.75 -16.00
C GLU A 432 -9.56 -41.93 -16.70
N ALA A 433 -9.22 -40.77 -16.15
CA ALA A 433 -8.20 -39.89 -16.71
C ALA A 433 -6.81 -40.56 -16.74
N GLN A 434 -6.46 -41.28 -15.67
CA GLN A 434 -5.18 -41.99 -15.58
C GLN A 434 -5.11 -43.18 -16.55
N GLN A 435 -6.19 -43.95 -16.69
CA GLN A 435 -6.28 -45.02 -17.69
C GLN A 435 -6.18 -44.49 -19.12
N ALA A 436 -6.86 -43.37 -19.41
CA ALA A 436 -6.79 -42.72 -20.71
C ALA A 436 -5.37 -42.24 -21.05
N LEU A 437 -4.63 -41.74 -20.04
CA LEU A 437 -3.22 -41.35 -20.19
C LEU A 437 -2.33 -42.56 -20.51
N GLU A 438 -2.46 -43.66 -19.76
CA GLU A 438 -1.70 -44.89 -19.99
C GLU A 438 -1.94 -45.49 -21.38
N ILE A 439 -3.20 -45.50 -21.83
CA ILE A 439 -3.58 -45.95 -23.17
C ILE A 439 -2.95 -45.03 -24.25
N ALA A 440 -3.01 -43.71 -24.05
CA ALA A 440 -2.44 -42.76 -25.01
C ALA A 440 -0.91 -42.88 -25.10
N GLU A 441 -0.22 -43.09 -23.97
CA GLU A 441 1.23 -43.33 -23.94
C GLU A 441 1.61 -44.65 -24.62
N ALA A 442 0.84 -45.72 -24.38
CA ALA A 442 1.05 -47.00 -25.03
C ALA A 442 0.86 -46.92 -26.55
N ASN A 443 -0.11 -46.11 -27.01
CA ASN A 443 -0.36 -45.86 -28.42
C ASN A 443 0.76 -45.03 -29.06
N LEU A 444 1.38 -44.09 -28.33
CA LEU A 444 2.51 -43.31 -28.86
C LEU A 444 3.71 -44.21 -29.17
N ARG A 445 3.97 -45.20 -28.32
CA ARG A 445 5.05 -46.18 -28.51
C ARG A 445 4.84 -47.09 -29.73
N LYS A 446 3.60 -47.21 -30.23
CA LYS A 446 3.21 -48.05 -31.37
C LYS A 446 2.91 -47.26 -32.64
N ALA A 447 3.02 -45.92 -32.61
CA ALA A 447 2.64 -45.08 -33.73
C ALA A 447 3.69 -45.12 -34.84
N GLU A 448 3.30 -45.55 -36.04
CA GLU A 448 4.17 -45.58 -37.22
C GLU A 448 3.67 -44.56 -38.26
N GLY A 449 4.58 -43.68 -38.70
CA GLY A 449 4.28 -42.71 -39.77
C GLY A 449 3.71 -41.37 -39.29
N LYS A 450 4.00 -40.32 -40.08
CA LYS A 450 3.87 -38.91 -39.69
C LYS A 450 2.46 -38.47 -39.26
N ARG A 451 1.41 -39.01 -39.90
CA ARG A 451 0.01 -38.65 -39.62
C ARG A 451 -0.49 -39.29 -38.32
N GLN A 452 -0.17 -40.58 -38.14
CA GLN A 452 -0.56 -41.33 -36.94
C GLN A 452 0.16 -40.80 -35.70
N THR A 453 1.43 -40.39 -35.82
CA THR A 453 2.16 -39.75 -34.72
C THR A 453 1.51 -38.42 -34.29
N ILE A 454 0.96 -37.63 -35.21
CA ILE A 454 0.29 -36.35 -34.88
C ILE A 454 -1.02 -36.60 -34.12
N GLU A 455 -1.85 -37.53 -34.59
CA GLU A 455 -3.13 -37.86 -33.93
C GLU A 455 -2.90 -38.43 -32.52
N VAL A 456 -1.91 -39.30 -32.37
CA VAL A 456 -1.58 -39.89 -31.07
C VAL A 456 -0.96 -38.86 -30.12
N ASN A 457 -0.12 -37.95 -30.62
CA ASN A 457 0.39 -36.84 -29.79
C ASN A 457 -0.73 -35.91 -29.33
N LEU A 458 -1.73 -35.65 -30.17
CA LEU A 458 -2.88 -34.85 -29.79
C LEU A 458 -3.71 -35.55 -28.70
N ALA A 459 -3.97 -36.85 -28.85
CA ALA A 459 -4.67 -37.65 -27.85
C ALA A 459 -3.91 -37.71 -26.52
N LEU A 460 -2.59 -37.89 -26.57
CA LEU A 460 -1.72 -37.85 -25.39
C LEU A 460 -1.78 -36.50 -24.69
N LYS A 461 -1.72 -35.40 -25.45
CA LYS A 461 -1.81 -34.05 -24.90
C LYS A 461 -3.14 -33.82 -24.17
N ARG A 462 -4.26 -34.27 -24.75
CA ARG A 462 -5.59 -34.21 -24.11
C ARG A 462 -5.65 -35.00 -22.80
N ALA A 463 -5.22 -36.27 -22.84
CA ALA A 463 -5.25 -37.13 -21.66
C ALA A 463 -4.37 -36.58 -20.53
N ARG A 464 -3.18 -36.07 -20.86
CA ARG A 464 -2.27 -35.43 -19.91
C ARG A 464 -2.87 -34.18 -19.29
N THR A 465 -3.51 -33.32 -20.08
CA THR A 465 -4.19 -32.12 -19.58
C THR A 465 -5.34 -32.46 -18.61
N ARG A 466 -6.10 -33.54 -18.85
CA ARG A 466 -7.15 -34.00 -17.90
C ARG A 466 -6.55 -34.39 -16.55
N VAL A 467 -5.44 -35.15 -16.54
CA VAL A 467 -4.73 -35.53 -15.31
C VAL A 467 -4.11 -34.33 -14.61
N GLU A 468 -3.47 -33.42 -15.35
CA GLU A 468 -2.91 -32.19 -14.78
C GLU A 468 -3.99 -31.27 -14.18
N ALA A 469 -5.19 -31.23 -14.76
CA ALA A 469 -6.31 -30.45 -14.23
C ALA A 469 -6.82 -30.97 -12.88
N ILE A 470 -6.77 -32.29 -12.65
CA ILE A 470 -7.09 -32.92 -11.35
C ILE A 470 -6.01 -32.58 -10.32
N ASN A 471 -4.74 -32.78 -10.67
CA ASN A 471 -3.63 -32.61 -9.73
C ASN A 471 -3.45 -31.16 -9.27
N ALA A 472 -3.82 -30.19 -10.11
CA ALA A 472 -3.75 -28.77 -9.81
C ALA A 472 -4.84 -28.26 -8.82
N ILE A 473 -5.67 -29.14 -8.26
CA ILE A 473 -6.66 -28.84 -7.21
C ILE A 473 -6.07 -29.05 -5.80
N SER A 474 -4.93 -29.76 -5.70
CA SER A 474 -4.29 -30.20 -4.45
C SER A 474 -3.43 -29.15 -3.78
#